data_AF-A0AA97HEG1-F1
#
_entry.id   AF-A0AA97HEG1-F1
#
_cell.length_a   1.000
_cell.length_b   1.000
_cell.length_c   1.000
_cell.angle_alpha   90.00
_cell.angle_beta   90.00
_cell.angle_gamma   90.00
#
_symmetry.space_group_name_H-M   'P 1'
#
loop_
_entity.id
_entity.type
_entity.pdbx_description
1 polymer ?
#
loop_
_entity_poly.entity_id
_entity_poly.type
_entity_poly.pdbx_seq_one_letter_code
_entity_poly.pdbx_strand_id
1 'polypeptide(L)'
;MPIRYSVDALPAFSVDPEQFDVLQSARHFREYLLEAIRKATTRIYIVALYLEDDDAGREVLAALYEAKLRNPDLDVVVCVDWHRVSAWFGWRDKIKGQRRVLSGLC
;
A
#
# COMPACT_ATOMS: atom_id res chain seq x y z
N MET A 1 14.41 -25.70 -26.92
CA MET A 1 13.90 -26.57 -25.82
C MET A 1 13.30 -25.64 -24.77
N PRO A 2 11.99 -25.69 -24.48
CA PRO A 2 11.41 -24.80 -23.49
C PRO A 2 11.83 -25.26 -22.10
N ILE A 3 12.46 -24.35 -21.34
CA ILE A 3 12.69 -24.48 -19.91
C ILE A 3 11.33 -24.45 -19.21
N ARG A 4 10.76 -25.62 -18.90
CA ARG A 4 9.58 -25.74 -18.04
C ARG A 4 10.07 -25.77 -16.60
N TYR A 5 9.91 -24.68 -15.87
CA TYR A 5 10.07 -24.71 -14.42
C TYR A 5 8.91 -25.53 -13.83
N SER A 6 9.23 -26.51 -12.98
CA SER A 6 8.22 -27.27 -12.27
C SER A 6 7.61 -26.41 -11.16
N VAL A 7 6.29 -26.25 -11.21
CA VAL A 7 5.54 -25.57 -10.15
C VAL A 7 5.59 -26.34 -8.83
N ASP A 8 5.78 -27.67 -8.89
CA ASP A 8 5.82 -28.54 -7.71
C ASP A 8 7.07 -28.31 -6.84
N ALA A 9 8.12 -27.73 -7.43
CA ALA A 9 9.37 -27.45 -6.73
C ALA A 9 9.40 -26.05 -6.08
N LEU A 10 8.34 -25.24 -6.25
CA LEU A 10 8.29 -23.91 -5.66
C LEU A 10 7.97 -24.00 -4.16
N PRO A 11 8.63 -23.20 -3.31
CA PRO A 11 8.24 -23.07 -1.91
C PRO A 11 6.77 -22.65 -1.78
N ALA A 12 6.05 -23.29 -0.89
CA ALA A 12 4.63 -23.03 -0.63
C ALA A 12 4.34 -23.02 0.88
N PHE A 13 3.24 -22.39 1.26
CA PHE A 13 2.69 -22.41 2.60
C PHE A 13 1.19 -22.69 2.53
N SER A 14 0.64 -23.36 3.55
CA SER A 14 -0.78 -23.65 3.63
C SER A 14 -1.58 -22.39 3.98
N VAL A 15 -2.69 -22.15 3.28
CA VAL A 15 -3.64 -21.08 3.57
C VAL A 15 -4.98 -21.72 3.93
N ASP A 16 -5.57 -21.29 5.04
CA ASP A 16 -6.93 -21.68 5.42
C ASP A 16 -7.93 -21.01 4.46
N PRO A 17 -8.80 -21.77 3.76
CA PRO A 17 -9.81 -21.20 2.87
C PRO A 17 -10.74 -20.19 3.57
N GLU A 18 -10.98 -20.34 4.88
CA GLU A 18 -11.82 -19.41 5.65
C GLU A 18 -11.12 -18.07 5.94
N GLN A 19 -9.80 -18.00 5.73
CA GLN A 19 -8.99 -16.77 5.86
C GLN A 19 -8.70 -16.11 4.51
N PHE A 20 -9.36 -16.56 3.43
CA PHE A 20 -9.16 -16.05 2.08
C PHE A 20 -10.43 -15.39 1.53
N ASP A 21 -10.38 -14.06 1.37
CA ASP A 21 -11.49 -13.28 0.83
C ASP A 21 -11.17 -12.75 -0.57
N VAL A 22 -12.17 -12.86 -1.48
CA VAL A 22 -12.10 -12.25 -2.81
C VAL A 22 -13.01 -11.04 -2.88
N LEU A 23 -12.41 -9.86 -3.03
CA LEU A 23 -13.15 -8.60 -3.18
C LEU A 23 -13.58 -8.42 -4.64
N GLN A 24 -14.88 -8.62 -4.90
CA GLN A 24 -15.46 -8.68 -6.25
C GLN A 24 -15.79 -7.31 -6.88
N SER A 25 -15.41 -6.20 -6.25
CA SER A 25 -15.67 -4.86 -6.79
C SER A 25 -14.66 -3.82 -6.31
N ALA A 26 -14.47 -2.77 -7.12
CA ALA A 26 -13.66 -1.62 -6.74
C ALA A 26 -14.18 -0.92 -5.47
N ARG A 27 -15.50 -0.89 -5.27
CA ARG A 27 -16.12 -0.33 -4.06
C ARG A 27 -15.73 -1.12 -2.81
N HIS A 28 -15.87 -2.45 -2.85
CA HIS A 28 -15.50 -3.30 -1.71
C HIS A 28 -13.99 -3.25 -1.44
N PHE A 29 -13.17 -3.16 -2.48
CA PHE A 29 -11.73 -2.96 -2.34
C PHE A 29 -11.41 -1.64 -1.62
N ARG A 30 -12.02 -0.53 -2.04
CA ARG A 30 -11.87 0.78 -1.39
C ARG A 30 -12.26 0.71 0.09
N GLU A 31 -13.45 0.19 0.39
CA GLU A 31 -13.95 0.06 1.77
C GLU A 31 -13.01 -0.76 2.65
N TYR A 32 -12.56 -1.92 2.14
CA TYR A 32 -11.61 -2.78 2.83
C TYR A 32 -10.26 -2.08 3.07
N LEU A 33 -9.71 -1.43 2.04
CA LEU A 33 -8.42 -0.75 2.13
C LEU A 33 -8.43 0.34 3.22
N LEU A 34 -9.46 1.19 3.23
CA LEU A 34 -9.59 2.26 4.21
C LEU A 34 -9.76 1.70 5.63
N GLU A 35 -10.54 0.64 5.77
CA GLU A 35 -10.74 -0.03 7.06
C GLU A 35 -9.47 -0.71 7.57
N ALA A 36 -8.70 -1.35 6.68
CA ALA A 36 -7.41 -1.95 7.00
C ALA A 36 -6.39 -0.89 7.46
N ILE A 37 -6.32 0.26 6.76
CA ILE A 37 -5.50 1.41 7.18
C ILE A 37 -5.92 1.90 8.56
N ARG A 38 -7.24 2.03 8.80
CA ARG A 38 -7.78 2.53 10.07
C ARG A 38 -7.47 1.60 11.25
N LYS A 39 -7.43 0.29 11.02
CA LYS A 39 -7.20 -0.75 12.05
C LYS A 39 -5.72 -1.10 12.26
N ALA A 40 -4.83 -0.70 11.36
CA ALA A 40 -3.42 -1.05 11.46
C ALA A 40 -2.77 -0.45 12.73
N THR A 41 -2.08 -1.31 13.49
CA THR A 41 -1.42 -0.94 14.75
C THR A 41 0.11 -1.00 14.67
N THR A 42 0.67 -1.79 13.75
CA THR A 42 2.13 -1.98 13.66
C THR A 42 2.72 -1.40 12.39
N ARG A 43 2.15 -1.72 11.22
CA ARG A 43 2.69 -1.29 9.93
C ARG A 43 1.66 -1.22 8.82
N ILE A 44 1.87 -0.33 7.85
CA ILE A 44 1.15 -0.23 6.59
C ILE A 44 2.15 -0.13 5.45
N TYR A 45 2.13 -1.11 4.55
CA TYR A 45 3.03 -1.19 3.40
C TYR A 45 2.19 -1.27 2.13
N ILE A 46 2.22 -0.23 1.32
CA ILE A 46 1.49 -0.15 0.05
C ILE A 46 2.51 -0.08 -1.07
N VAL A 47 2.41 -1.00 -2.04
CA VAL A 47 3.20 -0.97 -3.27
C VAL A 47 2.22 -0.83 -4.42
N ALA A 48 2.30 0.29 -5.14
CA ALA A 48 1.41 0.60 -6.25
C ALA A 48 2.21 1.18 -7.42
N LEU A 49 1.65 1.16 -8.63
CA LEU A 49 2.32 1.78 -9.78
C LEU A 49 2.38 3.30 -9.61
N TYR A 50 1.28 3.92 -9.21
CA TYR A 50 1.19 5.34 -8.85
C TYR A 50 0.04 5.53 -7.86
N LEU A 51 0.04 6.68 -7.18
CA LEU A 51 -1.10 7.16 -6.40
C LEU A 51 -1.53 8.48 -7.02
N GLU A 52 -2.73 8.49 -7.59
CA GLU A 52 -3.24 9.64 -8.35
C GLU A 52 -3.61 10.80 -7.42
N ASP A 53 -3.54 12.04 -7.91
CA ASP A 53 -4.02 13.22 -7.15
C ASP A 53 -5.52 13.46 -7.34
N ASP A 54 -6.32 12.39 -7.29
CA ASP A 54 -7.77 12.41 -7.41
C ASP A 54 -8.46 12.20 -6.05
N ASP A 55 -9.78 12.19 -6.04
CA ASP A 55 -10.56 12.04 -4.80
C ASP A 55 -10.22 10.74 -4.06
N ALA A 56 -9.99 9.65 -4.79
CA ALA A 56 -9.68 8.35 -4.20
C ALA A 56 -8.25 8.31 -3.63
N GLY A 57 -7.26 8.83 -4.36
CA GLY A 57 -5.88 8.92 -3.91
C GLY A 57 -5.73 9.83 -2.69
N ARG A 58 -6.41 10.99 -2.69
CA ARG A 58 -6.47 11.91 -1.54
C ARG A 58 -7.10 11.27 -0.32
N GLU A 59 -8.16 10.48 -0.50
CA GLU A 59 -8.82 9.76 0.58
C GLU A 59 -7.88 8.72 1.23
N VAL A 60 -7.16 7.94 0.41
CA VAL A 60 -6.16 6.98 0.92
C VAL A 60 -5.05 7.71 1.69
N LEU A 61 -4.52 8.81 1.15
CA LEU A 61 -3.50 9.61 1.83
C LEU A 61 -4.02 10.16 3.17
N ALA A 62 -5.22 10.71 3.20
CA ALA A 62 -5.84 11.21 4.43
C ALA A 62 -5.97 10.10 5.47
N ALA A 63 -6.43 8.91 5.10
CA ALA A 63 -6.53 7.78 6.01
C ALA A 63 -5.17 7.36 6.58
N LEU A 64 -4.12 7.33 5.76
CA LEU A 64 -2.75 7.02 6.20
C LEU A 64 -2.22 8.06 7.19
N TYR A 65 -2.50 9.34 6.92
CA TYR A 65 -2.15 10.44 7.82
C TYR A 65 -2.85 10.32 9.17
N GLU A 66 -4.17 10.13 9.17
CA GLU A 66 -4.96 9.96 10.40
C GLU A 66 -4.52 8.72 11.20
N ALA A 67 -4.15 7.63 10.52
CA ALA A 67 -3.59 6.46 11.18
C ALA A 67 -2.26 6.77 11.89
N LYS A 68 -1.37 7.53 11.24
CA LYS A 68 -0.08 7.95 11.81
C LYS A 68 -0.23 8.99 12.92
N LEU A 69 -1.21 9.89 12.83
CA LEU A 69 -1.51 10.86 13.90
C LEU A 69 -2.01 10.15 15.17
N ARG A 70 -2.88 9.14 15.02
CA ARG A 70 -3.39 8.35 16.15
C ARG A 70 -2.34 7.42 16.76
N ASN A 71 -1.41 6.94 15.95
CA ASN A 71 -0.30 6.09 16.39
C ASN A 71 1.02 6.56 15.76
N PRO A 72 1.75 7.46 16.44
CA PRO A 72 3.03 7.96 15.95
C PRO A 72 4.08 6.87 15.70
N ASP A 73 3.99 5.71 16.37
CA ASP A 73 4.91 4.58 16.19
C ASP A 73 4.56 3.69 14.99
N LEU A 74 3.39 3.88 14.36
CA LEU A 74 2.95 3.11 13.19
C LEU A 74 3.91 3.27 12.01
N ASP A 75 4.50 2.18 11.51
CA ASP A 75 5.39 2.26 10.35
C ASP A 75 4.60 2.31 9.04
N VAL A 76 4.68 3.44 8.31
CA VAL A 76 3.93 3.64 7.07
C VAL A 76 4.90 3.85 5.90
N VAL A 77 4.82 2.95 4.92
CA VAL A 77 5.62 2.95 3.70
C VAL A 77 4.69 2.85 2.49
N VAL A 78 4.81 3.83 1.58
CA VAL A 78 4.12 3.81 0.29
C VAL A 78 5.17 3.86 -0.80
N CYS A 79 5.29 2.78 -1.56
CA CYS A 79 6.20 2.64 -2.69
C CYS A 79 5.42 2.83 -3.99
N VAL A 80 5.82 3.85 -4.77
CA VAL A 80 5.28 4.14 -6.09
C VAL A 80 6.39 4.21 -7.13
N ASP A 81 6.05 4.02 -8.41
CA ASP A 81 7.01 4.16 -9.50
C ASP A 81 7.43 5.63 -9.65
N TRP A 82 8.72 5.89 -9.48
CA TRP A 82 9.30 7.24 -9.54
C TRP A 82 9.05 7.94 -10.89
N HIS A 83 9.10 7.21 -12.01
CA HIS A 83 8.89 7.78 -13.34
C HIS A 83 7.43 8.18 -13.56
N ARG A 84 6.50 7.61 -12.80
CA ARG A 84 5.07 7.91 -12.85
C ARG A 84 4.62 8.95 -11.83
N VAL A 85 5.50 9.39 -10.92
CA VAL A 85 5.16 10.49 -10.00
C VAL A 85 5.16 11.81 -10.76
N SER A 86 3.96 12.37 -10.95
CA SER A 86 3.74 13.65 -11.60
C SER A 86 4.48 14.81 -10.91
N ALA A 87 5.00 15.74 -11.71
CA ALA A 87 5.81 16.87 -11.25
C ALA A 87 5.09 17.86 -10.31
N TRP A 88 3.75 17.82 -10.26
CA TRP A 88 2.92 18.66 -9.40
C TRP A 88 2.72 18.10 -7.99
N PHE A 89 3.06 16.84 -7.74
CA PHE A 89 3.07 16.31 -6.38
C PHE A 89 4.20 17.03 -5.61
N GLY A 90 3.83 17.95 -4.72
CA GLY A 90 4.71 18.58 -3.71
C GLY A 90 5.38 17.58 -2.73
N TRP A 91 5.32 16.29 -3.06
CA TRP A 91 5.90 15.13 -2.40
C TRP A 91 7.12 14.56 -3.12
N ARG A 92 7.52 15.13 -4.27
CA ARG A 92 8.65 14.64 -5.07
C ARG A 92 9.95 14.46 -4.27
N ASP A 93 10.15 15.26 -3.23
CA ASP A 93 11.31 15.14 -2.34
C ASP A 93 11.09 14.20 -1.14
N LYS A 94 9.84 13.87 -0.81
CA LYS A 94 9.47 12.89 0.24
C LYS A 94 9.31 11.47 -0.28
N ILE A 95 9.13 11.30 -1.59
CA ILE A 95 8.95 10.02 -2.30
C ILE A 95 10.15 9.77 -3.23
N LYS A 96 11.38 10.06 -2.80
CA LYS A 96 12.56 9.52 -3.51
C LYS A 96 12.77 8.08 -3.07
N GLY A 97 12.61 7.15 -4.01
CA GLY A 97 13.06 5.76 -3.98
C GLY A 97 13.15 5.15 -2.58
N GLN A 98 12.15 4.35 -2.20
CA GLN A 98 12.25 3.53 -0.98
C GLN A 98 12.46 4.35 0.31
N ARG A 99 11.90 5.56 0.41
CA ARG A 99 11.83 6.31 1.68
C ARG A 99 10.42 6.40 2.24
N ARG A 100 10.34 6.03 3.52
CA ARG A 100 9.21 6.09 4.45
C ARG A 100 8.52 7.46 4.35
N VAL A 101 7.36 7.49 3.70
CA VAL A 101 6.62 8.71 3.34
C VAL A 101 6.23 9.55 4.57
N LEU A 102 6.18 8.93 5.76
CA LEU A 102 5.75 9.57 7.01
C LEU A 102 6.80 9.53 8.15
N SER A 103 8.10 9.44 7.85
CA SER A 103 9.14 9.45 8.91
C SER A 103 9.54 10.84 9.43
N GLY A 104 8.88 11.92 9.00
CA GLY A 104 9.29 13.29 9.31
C GLY A 104 8.12 14.25 9.49
N LEU A 105 7.06 13.82 10.20
CA LEU A 105 5.95 14.67 10.62
C LEU A 105 5.79 14.75 12.16
N CYS A 106 6.87 14.46 12.89
CA CYS A 106 7.08 14.97 14.24
C CYS A 106 8.34 15.84 14.23
#